data_AF-A0A6V8D7U2-F1
#
_entry.id   AF-A0A6V8D7U2-F1
#
_cell.length_a   1.000
_cell.length_b   1.000
_cell.length_c   1.000
_cell.angle_alpha   90.00
_cell.angle_beta   90.00
_cell.angle_gamma   90.00
#
_symmetry.space_group_name_H-M   'P 1'
#
loop_
_entity.id
_entity.type
_entity.pdbx_description
1 polymer ?
#
loop_
_entity_poly.entity_id
_entity_poly.type
_entity_poly.pdbx_seq_one_letter_code
_entity_poly.pdbx_strand_id
1 'polypeptide(L)'
;MGATSPSAGQPIEARTLWTSHAWTKLPVVEFMEAWDIIVVGDGPAALRAAAAAAKQGASTLMVAVNALGSVNNAGREGLAASIQESNNRGHREDTIRNGGFLNDQDIVAMRTGEAVRTLDLLERWGVNFR
;
A
#
# COMPACT_ATOMS: atom_id res chain seq x y z
N MET A 1 -42.51 -35.78 48.40
CA MET A 1 -41.43 -36.75 48.16
C MET A 1 -41.47 -37.16 46.70
N GLY A 2 -40.34 -37.14 46.01
CA GLY A 2 -40.18 -37.77 44.70
C GLY A 2 -40.02 -36.80 43.54
N ALA A 3 -38.78 -36.34 43.34
CA ALA A 3 -38.32 -35.87 42.04
C ALA A 3 -38.08 -37.09 41.14
N THR A 4 -38.60 -37.09 39.92
CA THR A 4 -38.08 -37.91 38.82
C THR A 4 -38.07 -37.08 37.54
N SER A 5 -36.85 -36.94 37.02
CA SER A 5 -36.44 -36.22 35.82
C SER A 5 -36.98 -36.88 34.53
N PRO A 6 -37.20 -36.11 33.44
CA PRO A 6 -37.54 -36.66 32.15
C PRO A 6 -36.33 -37.34 31.49
N SER A 7 -36.63 -38.47 30.83
CA SER A 7 -35.73 -39.40 30.15
C SER A 7 -34.85 -38.75 29.07
N ALA A 8 -33.61 -39.22 29.00
CA ALA A 8 -32.58 -38.87 28.02
C ALA A 8 -33.10 -38.88 26.58
N GLY A 9 -33.07 -37.71 25.95
CA GLY A 9 -33.22 -37.56 24.51
C GLY A 9 -32.09 -38.30 23.78
N GLN A 10 -32.48 -39.06 22.76
CA GLN A 10 -31.59 -39.76 21.86
C GLN A 10 -30.51 -38.80 21.29
N PRO A 11 -29.25 -39.22 21.15
CA PRO A 11 -28.19 -38.37 20.64
C PRO A 11 -28.44 -38.07 19.16
N ILE A 12 -28.44 -36.78 18.83
CA ILE A 12 -28.44 -36.27 17.45
C ILE A 12 -27.11 -36.71 16.82
N GLU A 13 -27.13 -37.69 15.91
CA GLU A 13 -25.92 -38.14 15.20
C GLU A 13 -25.36 -37.03 14.31
N ALA A 14 -24.46 -36.22 14.87
CA ALA A 14 -23.71 -35.19 14.16
C ALA A 14 -22.52 -35.80 13.37
N ARG A 15 -22.76 -36.84 12.56
CA ARG A 15 -21.66 -37.58 11.92
C ARG A 15 -21.94 -38.07 10.50
N THR A 16 -22.49 -37.23 9.62
CA THR A 16 -22.58 -37.58 8.18
C THR A 16 -22.52 -36.39 7.20
N LEU A 17 -21.76 -35.33 7.50
CA LEU A 17 -21.56 -34.21 6.54
C LEU A 17 -20.12 -34.05 6.02
N TRP A 18 -19.28 -35.08 6.15
CA TRP A 18 -17.90 -35.09 5.63
C TRP A 18 -17.77 -35.91 4.34
N THR A 19 -18.76 -35.85 3.44
CA THR A 19 -18.59 -36.36 2.08
C THR A 19 -18.19 -35.21 1.16
N SER A 20 -17.20 -35.48 0.31
CA SER A 20 -16.48 -34.56 -0.59
C SER A 20 -17.33 -33.82 -1.64
N HIS A 21 -18.67 -33.89 -1.56
CA HIS A 21 -19.59 -33.42 -2.59
C HIS A 21 -20.48 -32.25 -2.12
N ALA A 22 -20.33 -31.78 -0.88
CA ALA A 22 -21.12 -30.64 -0.37
C ALA A 22 -20.59 -29.26 -0.82
N TRP A 23 -19.36 -29.20 -1.34
CA TRP A 23 -18.71 -27.94 -1.76
C TRP A 23 -19.12 -27.47 -3.16
N THR A 24 -19.63 -28.36 -4.01
CA THR A 24 -20.01 -28.07 -5.40
C THR A 24 -21.38 -27.39 -5.56
N LYS A 25 -22.11 -27.16 -4.47
CA LYS A 25 -23.44 -26.53 -4.48
C LYS A 25 -23.51 -25.16 -3.84
N LEU A 26 -22.37 -24.58 -3.46
CA LEU A 26 -22.35 -23.15 -3.18
C LEU A 26 -22.45 -22.42 -4.52
N PRO A 27 -23.40 -21.51 -4.71
CA PRO A 27 -23.35 -20.64 -5.87
C PRO A 27 -22.01 -19.90 -5.81
N VAL A 28 -21.12 -20.23 -6.75
CA VAL A 28 -19.92 -19.43 -6.99
C VAL A 28 -20.45 -18.14 -7.59
N VAL A 29 -20.81 -17.18 -6.73
CA VAL A 29 -21.03 -15.82 -7.18
C VAL A 29 -19.63 -15.31 -7.47
N GLU A 30 -19.23 -15.39 -8.74
CA GLU A 30 -18.04 -14.68 -9.23
C GLU A 30 -18.34 -13.18 -9.09
N PHE A 31 -17.98 -12.62 -7.94
CA PHE A 31 -17.91 -11.17 -7.79
C PHE A 31 -16.68 -10.72 -8.57
N MET A 32 -16.89 -10.31 -9.81
CA MET A 32 -15.85 -9.64 -10.59
C MET A 32 -15.68 -8.23 -10.02
N GLU A 33 -14.64 -8.05 -9.20
CA GLU A 33 -14.23 -6.72 -8.77
C GLU A 33 -13.43 -6.03 -9.87
N ALA A 34 -13.88 -4.85 -10.29
CA ALA A 34 -13.25 -4.06 -11.34
C ALA A 34 -12.70 -2.75 -10.74
N TRP A 35 -11.44 -2.46 -11.07
CA TRP A 35 -10.71 -1.28 -10.62
C TRP A 35 -10.00 -0.65 -11.82
N ASP A 36 -9.91 0.67 -11.86
CA ASP A 36 -9.20 1.40 -12.91
C ASP A 36 -7.68 1.29 -12.71
N ILE A 37 -7.24 1.35 -11.46
CA ILE A 37 -5.82 1.35 -11.08
C ILE A 37 -5.63 0.41 -9.89
N ILE A 38 -4.64 -0.48 -10.00
CA ILE A 38 -4.19 -1.33 -8.89
C ILE A 38 -2.76 -0.92 -8.52
N VAL A 39 -2.55 -0.56 -7.25
CA VAL A 39 -1.25 -0.21 -6.70
C VAL A 39 -0.79 -1.31 -5.74
N VAL A 40 0.41 -1.84 -5.95
CA VAL A 40 1.00 -2.91 -5.13
C VAL A 40 2.12 -2.34 -4.25
N GLY A 41 2.00 -2.55 -2.94
CA GLY A 41 2.94 -2.10 -1.91
C GLY A 41 2.34 -1.05 -0.98
N ASP A 42 3.01 -0.79 0.15
CA ASP A 42 2.62 0.13 1.24
C ASP A 42 3.63 1.26 1.50
N GLY A 43 4.67 1.36 0.67
CA GLY A 43 5.70 2.40 0.80
C GLY A 43 5.27 3.79 0.32
N PRO A 44 6.12 4.82 0.51
CA PRO A 44 5.81 6.21 0.13
C PRO A 44 5.46 6.38 -1.35
N ALA A 45 6.13 5.64 -2.24
CA ALA A 45 5.84 5.66 -3.66
C ALA A 45 4.44 5.12 -3.98
N ALA A 46 4.05 4.01 -3.36
CA ALA A 46 2.74 3.38 -3.55
C ALA A 46 1.62 4.26 -3.00
N LEU A 47 1.77 4.76 -1.76
CA LEU A 47 0.81 5.68 -1.15
C LEU A 47 0.65 6.96 -1.99
N ARG A 48 1.76 7.53 -2.49
CA ARG A 48 1.72 8.72 -3.33
C ARG A 48 1.02 8.46 -4.66
N ALA A 49 1.27 7.30 -5.29
CA ALA A 49 0.63 6.90 -6.54
C ALA A 49 -0.87 6.67 -6.37
N ALA A 50 -1.27 5.91 -5.33
CA ALA A 50 -2.67 5.65 -5.01
C ALA A 50 -3.43 6.95 -4.73
N ALA A 51 -2.85 7.86 -3.95
CA ALA A 51 -3.45 9.17 -3.68
C ALA A 51 -3.56 10.03 -4.95
N ALA A 52 -2.60 9.97 -5.86
CA ALA A 52 -2.66 10.69 -7.15
C ALA A 52 -3.80 10.16 -8.04
N ALA A 53 -3.91 8.83 -8.13
CA ALA A 53 -4.95 8.15 -8.90
C ALA A 53 -6.34 8.46 -8.37
N ALA A 54 -6.55 8.32 -7.05
CA ALA A 54 -7.82 8.62 -6.40
C ALA A 54 -8.20 10.11 -6.56
N LYS A 55 -7.24 11.03 -6.46
CA LYS A 55 -7.49 12.47 -6.68
C LYS A 55 -7.96 12.78 -8.11
N GLN A 56 -7.59 11.96 -9.09
CA GLN A 56 -8.06 12.08 -10.48
C GLN A 56 -9.41 11.38 -10.73
N GLY A 57 -10.03 10.80 -9.69
CA GLY A 57 -11.33 10.16 -9.78
C GLY A 57 -11.30 8.68 -10.20
N ALA A 58 -10.12 8.07 -10.28
CA ALA A 58 -9.99 6.66 -10.63
C ALA A 58 -10.40 5.74 -9.46
N SER A 59 -11.15 4.68 -9.78
CA SER A 59 -11.39 3.56 -8.88
C SER A 59 -10.06 2.85 -8.60
N THR A 60 -9.47 3.10 -7.43
CA THR A 60 -8.10 2.70 -7.10
C THR A 60 -8.08 1.64 -5.99
N LEU A 61 -7.55 0.46 -6.29
CA LEU A 61 -7.27 -0.58 -5.30
C LEU A 61 -5.80 -0.52 -4.88
N MET A 62 -5.54 -0.57 -3.58
CA MET A 62 -4.20 -0.69 -3.02
C MET A 62 -4.05 -2.02 -2.29
N VAL A 63 -3.02 -2.79 -2.62
CA VAL A 63 -2.76 -4.11 -2.04
C VAL A 63 -1.36 -4.11 -1.45
N ALA A 64 -1.23 -4.53 -0.19
CA ALA A 64 0.06 -4.65 0.48
C ALA A 64 0.11 -5.90 1.36
N VAL A 65 1.32 -6.39 1.63
CA VAL A 65 1.54 -7.55 2.52
C VAL A 65 1.33 -7.18 3.99
N ASN A 66 1.67 -5.94 4.36
CA ASN A 66 1.54 -5.42 5.72
C ASN A 66 0.45 -4.33 5.81
N ALA A 67 0.15 -3.88 7.03
CA ALA A 67 -0.74 -2.75 7.24
C ALA A 67 -0.17 -1.47 6.61
N LEU A 68 -1.06 -0.61 6.09
CA LEU A 68 -0.64 0.67 5.50
C LEU A 68 0.17 1.50 6.49
N GLY A 69 1.36 1.94 6.07
CA GLY A 69 2.27 2.71 6.94
C GLY A 69 3.09 1.86 7.91
N SER A 70 3.03 0.52 7.83
CA SER A 70 3.88 -0.43 8.57
C SER A 70 5.34 -0.45 8.09
N VAL A 71 5.81 0.62 7.42
CA VAL A 71 7.11 0.67 6.77
C VAL A 71 8.24 0.32 7.74
N ASN A 72 9.25 -0.39 7.22
CA ASN A 72 10.52 -0.58 7.90
C ASN A 72 11.17 0.80 8.19
N ASN A 73 12.13 0.85 9.11
CA ASN A 73 12.82 2.11 9.50
C ASN A 73 13.61 2.81 8.36
N ALA A 74 13.41 2.44 7.09
CA ALA A 74 14.03 3.06 5.93
C ALA A 74 13.45 4.46 5.66
N GLY A 75 14.29 5.41 5.24
CA GLY A 75 13.87 6.76 4.91
C GLY A 75 13.71 7.70 6.12
N ARG A 76 14.24 7.31 7.29
CA ARG A 76 14.26 8.16 8.49
C ARG A 76 15.38 9.20 8.45
N GLU A 77 16.37 8.99 7.60
CA GLU A 77 17.54 9.85 7.41
C GLU A 77 17.21 11.22 6.78
N GLY A 78 16.10 11.33 6.05
CA GLY A 78 15.62 12.58 5.47
C GLY A 78 15.41 12.52 3.96
N LEU A 79 15.19 13.69 3.37
CA LEU A 79 14.93 13.88 1.94
C LEU A 79 15.93 14.88 1.38
N ALA A 80 16.62 14.52 0.30
CA ALA A 80 17.55 15.41 -0.38
C ALA A 80 16.81 16.41 -1.28
N ALA A 81 17.07 17.71 -1.11
CA ALA A 81 16.53 18.77 -1.96
C ALA A 81 17.38 20.04 -1.92
N SER A 82 17.44 20.76 -3.04
CA SER A 82 18.19 22.00 -3.23
C SER A 82 17.43 23.24 -2.70
N ILE A 83 17.07 23.28 -1.41
CA ILE A 83 16.22 24.36 -0.84
C ILE A 83 16.95 25.71 -0.76
N GLN A 84 18.24 25.70 -0.40
CA GLN A 84 19.05 26.91 -0.22
C GLN A 84 19.99 27.17 -1.42
N GLU A 85 19.72 26.54 -2.56
CA GLU A 85 20.49 26.71 -3.77
C GLU A 85 19.67 27.46 -4.82
N SER A 86 20.34 28.14 -5.75
CA SER A 86 19.65 28.85 -6.83
C SER A 86 19.01 27.92 -7.87
N ASN A 87 19.49 26.67 -7.97
CA ASN A 87 18.96 25.64 -8.86
C ASN A 87 19.39 24.24 -8.38
N ASN A 88 18.87 23.19 -9.02
CA ASN A 88 19.16 21.78 -8.68
C ASN A 88 20.46 21.22 -9.29
N ARG A 89 21.28 22.03 -9.97
CA ARG A 89 22.39 21.51 -10.80
C ARG A 89 23.40 20.73 -9.97
N GLY A 90 23.77 21.24 -8.79
CA GLY A 90 24.68 20.56 -7.87
C GLY A 90 24.13 19.20 -7.45
N HIS A 91 22.90 19.18 -6.93
CA HIS A 91 22.20 17.95 -6.54
C HIS A 91 22.09 16.93 -7.69
N ARG A 92 21.81 17.38 -8.93
CA ARG A 92 21.78 16.53 -10.13
C ARG A 92 23.15 15.92 -10.42
N GLU A 93 24.20 16.74 -10.43
CA GLU A 93 25.58 16.30 -10.73
C GLU A 93 26.11 15.32 -9.67
N ASP A 94 25.82 15.58 -8.39
CA ASP A 94 26.18 14.69 -7.29
C ASP A 94 25.46 13.34 -7.39
N THR A 95 24.17 13.35 -7.75
CA THR A 95 23.41 12.12 -7.97
C THR A 95 23.98 11.30 -9.14
N ILE A 96 24.33 11.94 -10.26
CA ILE A 96 24.93 11.27 -11.42
C ILE A 96 26.30 10.66 -11.06
N ARG A 97 27.16 11.45 -10.40
CA ARG A 97 28.51 11.03 -10.02
C ARG A 97 28.47 9.86 -9.04
N ASN A 98 27.62 9.93 -8.02
CA ASN A 98 27.50 8.88 -7.00
C ASN A 98 26.89 7.59 -7.55
N GLY A 99 26.05 7.65 -8.58
CA GLY A 99 25.56 6.46 -9.29
C GLY A 99 26.54 5.93 -10.35
N GLY A 100 27.79 6.38 -10.36
CA GLY A 100 28.81 5.90 -11.29
C GLY A 100 28.47 6.13 -12.76
N PHE A 101 27.69 7.18 -13.06
CA PHE A 101 27.19 7.50 -14.41
C PHE A 101 26.31 6.43 -15.07
N LEU A 102 25.82 5.44 -14.30
CA LEU A 102 24.92 4.40 -14.80
C LEU A 102 23.44 4.78 -14.70
N ASN A 103 23.13 5.90 -14.04
CA ASN A 103 21.76 6.40 -13.95
C ASN A 103 21.26 6.90 -15.31
N ASP A 104 19.96 6.76 -15.55
CA ASP A 104 19.28 7.56 -16.57
C ASP A 104 19.30 9.04 -16.14
N GLN A 105 20.03 9.86 -16.89
CA GLN A 105 20.28 11.25 -16.52
C GLN A 105 19.05 12.14 -16.68
N ASP A 106 18.11 11.78 -17.54
CA ASP A 106 16.86 12.53 -17.73
C ASP A 106 15.94 12.29 -16.52
N ILE A 107 15.89 11.05 -16.03
CA ILE A 107 15.19 10.73 -14.78
C ILE A 107 15.85 11.46 -13.60
N VAL A 108 17.17 11.46 -13.49
CA VAL A 108 17.84 12.19 -12.40
C VAL A 108 17.53 13.69 -12.45
N ALA A 109 17.61 14.31 -13.63
CA ALA A 109 17.29 15.73 -13.80
C ALA A 109 15.84 16.06 -13.43
N MET A 110 14.88 15.21 -13.82
CA MET A 110 13.49 15.34 -13.43
C MET A 110 13.33 15.26 -11.91
N ARG A 111 13.90 14.22 -11.27
CA ARG A 111 13.75 13.96 -9.84
C ARG A 111 14.35 15.06 -8.98
N THR A 112 15.58 15.49 -9.26
CA THR A 112 16.22 16.57 -8.50
C THR A 112 15.55 17.93 -8.74
N GLY A 113 14.96 18.14 -9.92
CA GLY A 113 14.16 19.32 -10.25
C GLY A 113 12.78 19.37 -9.58
N GLU A 114 12.21 18.23 -9.20
CA GLU A 114 10.93 18.13 -8.49
C GLU A 114 11.07 18.09 -6.96
N ALA A 115 12.28 17.84 -6.44
CA ALA A 115 12.52 17.61 -5.02
C ALA A 115 11.99 18.73 -4.12
N VAL A 116 12.31 20.00 -4.41
CA VAL A 116 11.87 21.15 -3.60
C VAL A 116 10.34 21.30 -3.62
N ARG A 117 9.70 21.13 -4.78
CA ARG A 117 8.22 21.18 -4.89
C ARG A 117 7.56 20.03 -4.12
N THR A 118 8.20 18.87 -4.08
CA THR A 118 7.71 17.71 -3.33
C THR A 118 7.77 17.98 -1.83
N LEU A 119 8.84 18.61 -1.34
CA LEU A 119 8.93 19.03 0.06
C LEU A 119 7.86 20.05 0.44
N ASP A 120 7.65 21.10 -0.36
CA ASP A 120 6.58 22.09 -0.14
C ASP A 120 5.20 21.41 -0.07
N LEU A 121 4.93 20.42 -0.92
CA LEU A 121 3.70 19.65 -0.86
C LEU A 121 3.56 18.84 0.44
N LEU A 122 4.62 18.17 0.87
CA LEU A 122 4.62 17.38 2.10
C LEU A 122 4.41 18.25 3.34
N GLU A 123 5.04 19.43 3.39
CA GLU A 123 4.86 20.40 4.46
C GLU A 123 3.40 20.87 4.55
N ARG A 124 2.79 21.18 3.40
CA ARG A 124 1.35 21.55 3.34
C ARG A 124 0.41 20.42 3.73
N TRP A 125 0.83 19.16 3.57
CA TRP A 125 0.11 17.98 4.05
C TRP A 125 0.34 17.69 5.54
N GLY A 126 1.15 18.50 6.22
CA GLY A 126 1.36 18.44 7.67
C GLY A 126 2.63 17.71 8.10
N VAL A 127 3.54 17.38 7.17
CA VAL A 127 4.87 16.88 7.53
C VAL A 127 5.66 18.02 8.19
N ASN A 128 6.12 17.79 9.42
CA ASN A 128 6.93 18.74 10.15
C ASN A 128 8.42 18.48 9.90
N PHE A 129 9.04 19.28 9.04
CA PHE A 129 10.48 19.28 8.82
C PHE A 129 11.20 20.05 9.93
N ARG A 130 12.35 19.53 10.38
CA ARG A 130 13.21 20.16 11.39
C ARG A 130 14.52 20.64 10.80
#